data_AF-A0ABD5DIX0-F1
#
_entry.id   AF-A0ABD5DIX0-F1
#
_cell.length_a   1.000
_cell.length_b   1.000
_cell.length_c   1.000
_cell.angle_alpha   90.00
_cell.angle_beta   90.00
_cell.angle_gamma   90.00
#
_symmetry.space_group_name_H-M   'P 1'
#
loop_
_entity.id
_entity.type
_entity.pdbx_description
1 polymer ?
#
loop_
_entity_poly.entity_id
_entity_poly.type
_entity_poly.pdbx_seq_one_letter_code
_entity_poly.pdbx_strand_id
1 'polypeptide(L)' 'ILALTTNETTARQLVLSKGVVPQLVEEIASTDDFYHLGKDLALKSGLARKGDVVVMVSGALVPSGTTNTASVHVL' A
#
# COMPACT_ATOMS: atom_id res chain seq x y z
N ILE A 1 -0.23 3.82 8.75
CA ILE A 1 0.03 3.75 7.29
C ILE A 1 0.37 2.32 6.96
N LEU A 2 -0.41 1.65 6.10
CA LEU A 2 -0.06 0.32 5.58
C LEU A 2 0.78 0.51 4.31
N ALA A 3 2.05 0.11 4.34
CA ALA A 3 2.99 0.34 3.24
C ALA A 3 3.30 -0.99 2.54
N LEU A 4 2.84 -1.14 1.30
CA LEU A 4 3.13 -2.30 0.47
C LEU A 4 4.47 -2.08 -0.25
N THR A 5 5.32 -3.08 -0.27
CA THR A 5 6.58 -3.05 -1.05
C THR A 5 6.98 -4.45 -1.46
N THR A 6 7.63 -4.59 -2.62
CA THR A 6 8.26 -5.84 -3.05
C THR A 6 9.72 -5.95 -2.59
N ASN A 7 10.28 -4.87 -2.03
CA ASN A 7 11.66 -4.83 -1.57
C ASN A 7 11.75 -5.15 -0.07
N GLU A 8 12.32 -6.30 0.24
CA GLU A 8 12.49 -6.76 1.62
C GLU A 8 13.34 -5.82 2.49
N THR A 9 14.38 -5.22 1.91
CA THR A 9 15.21 -4.24 2.63
C THR A 9 14.40 -3.00 2.99
N THR A 10 13.60 -2.49 2.05
CA THR A 10 12.69 -1.37 2.29
C THR A 10 11.65 -1.71 3.35
N ALA A 11 11.04 -2.90 3.30
CA ALA A 11 10.08 -3.35 4.31
C ALA A 11 10.69 -3.32 5.72
N ARG A 12 11.90 -3.85 5.88
CA ARG A 12 12.62 -3.85 7.17
C ARG A 12 12.97 -2.44 7.65
N GLN A 13 13.39 -1.56 6.75
CA GLN A 13 13.70 -0.15 7.08
C GLN A 13 12.47 0.62 7.55
N LEU A 14 11.32 0.38 6.91
CA LEU A 14 10.06 1.05 7.24
C LEU A 14 9.55 0.73 8.66
N VAL A 15 10.02 -0.36 9.29
CA VAL A 15 9.70 -0.68 10.70
C VAL A 15 10.17 0.43 11.66
N LEU A 16 11.22 1.18 11.30
CA LEU A 16 11.70 2.31 12.10
C LEU A 16 10.87 3.58 11.89
N SER A 17 9.98 3.61 10.89
CA SER A 17 9.14 4.76 10.58
C SER A 17 7.89 4.76 11.47
N LYS A 18 7.70 5.84 12.23
CA LYS A 18 6.60 5.98 13.19
C LYS A 18 5.24 5.77 12.52
N GLY A 19 4.46 4.81 13.03
CA GLY A 19 3.09 4.55 12.57
C GLY A 19 2.97 3.90 11.19
N VAL A 20 4.07 3.39 10.63
CA VAL A 20 4.09 2.61 9.40
C VAL A 20 4.05 1.12 9.72
N VAL A 21 3.17 0.40 9.05
CA VAL A 21 3.09 -1.06 9.08
C VAL A 21 3.50 -1.53 7.68
N PRO A 22 4.74 -2.00 7.48
CA PRO A 22 5.18 -2.48 6.19
C PRO A 22 4.62 -3.89 5.92
N GLN A 23 4.25 -4.14 4.67
CA GLN A 23 3.82 -5.44 4.18
C GLN A 23 4.66 -5.78 2.93
N LEU A 24 5.45 -6.85 3.04
CA LEU A 24 6.14 -7.41 1.88
C LEU A 24 5.10 -8.12 0.99
N VAL A 25 5.09 -7.78 -0.28
CA VAL A 25 4.25 -8.40 -1.32
C VAL A 25 5.13 -8.91 -2.44
N GLU A 26 4.69 -9.93 -3.17
CA GLU A 26 5.54 -10.54 -4.22
C GLU A 26 5.63 -9.65 -5.46
N GLU A 27 4.49 -9.12 -5.93
CA GLU A 27 4.40 -8.31 -7.13
C GLU A 27 3.25 -7.28 -7.02
N ILE A 28 3.38 -6.19 -7.77
CA ILE A 28 2.31 -5.24 -8.06
C ILE A 28 2.42 -4.90 -9.54
N ALA A 29 1.60 -5.52 -10.38
CA ALA A 29 1.76 -5.45 -11.83
C ALA A 29 1.20 -4.15 -12.44
N SER A 30 0.23 -3.52 -11.77
CA SER A 30 -0.43 -2.31 -12.26
C SER A 30 -1.02 -1.47 -11.11
N THR A 31 -1.51 -0.29 -11.44
CA THR A 31 -2.23 0.57 -10.49
C THR A 31 -3.55 -0.06 -10.01
N ASP A 32 -4.26 -0.80 -10.88
CA ASP A 32 -5.48 -1.50 -10.49
C ASP A 32 -5.18 -2.68 -9.56
N ASP A 33 -4.11 -3.43 -9.86
CA ASP A 33 -3.63 -4.51 -9.00
C ASP A 33 -3.22 -3.99 -7.60
N PHE A 34 -2.54 -2.84 -7.56
CA PHE A 34 -2.25 -2.13 -6.30
C PHE A 34 -3.51 -1.84 -5.49
N TYR A 35 -4.60 -1.38 -6.13
CA TYR A 35 -5.84 -1.13 -5.42
C TYR A 35 -6.48 -2.42 -4.90
N HIS A 36 -6.57 -3.46 -5.72
CA HIS A 36 -7.12 -4.75 -5.30
C HIS A 36 -6.35 -5.34 -4.11
N LEU A 37 -5.03 -5.43 -4.25
CA LEU A 37 -4.15 -5.96 -3.22
C LEU A 37 -4.18 -5.10 -1.94
N GLY A 38 -4.19 -3.78 -2.09
CA GLY A 38 -4.27 -2.84 -0.97
C GLY A 38 -5.53 -3.00 -0.14
N LYS A 39 -6.70 -3.21 -0.78
CA LYS A 39 -7.97 -3.45 -0.07
C LYS A 39 -7.95 -4.77 0.69
N ASP A 40 -7.51 -5.83 0.02
CA ASP A 40 -7.44 -7.17 0.61
C ASP A 40 -6.52 -7.20 1.82
N LEU A 41 -5.36 -6.56 1.75
CA LEU A 41 -4.40 -6.49 2.85
C LEU A 41 -4.89 -5.57 3.97
N ALA A 42 -5.58 -4.47 3.67
CA ALA A 42 -6.19 -3.63 4.69
C ALA A 42 -7.22 -4.41 5.53
N LEU A 43 -8.03 -5.26 4.89
CA LEU A 43 -8.96 -6.16 5.58
C LEU A 43 -8.25 -7.28 6.35
N LYS A 44 -7.30 -7.98 5.70
CA LYS A 44 -6.56 -9.11 6.31
C LYS A 44 -5.72 -8.69 7.52
N SER A 45 -5.15 -7.49 7.50
CA SER A 45 -4.36 -6.95 8.62
C SER A 45 -5.22 -6.54 9.83
N GLY A 46 -6.55 -6.47 9.68
CA GLY A 46 -7.46 -6.00 10.72
C GLY A 46 -7.34 -4.50 11.01
N LEU A 47 -6.56 -3.75 10.22
CA LEU A 47 -6.39 -2.31 10.34
C LEU A 47 -7.61 -1.52 9.83
N ALA A 48 -8.41 -2.13 8.97
CA ALA A 48 -9.64 -1.57 8.44
C ALA A 48 -10.71 -2.67 8.24
N ARG A 49 -11.96 -2.27 8.06
CA ARG A 49 -13.12 -3.17 7.94
C ARG A 49 -13.97 -2.77 6.73
N LYS A 50 -14.87 -3.66 6.31
CA LYS A 50 -15.83 -3.38 5.23
C LYS A 50 -16.64 -2.12 5.57
N GLY A 51 -16.81 -1.26 4.58
CA GLY A 51 -17.47 0.04 4.72
C GLY A 51 -16.53 1.19 5.12
N ASP A 52 -15.30 0.91 5.57
CA ASP A 52 -14.33 1.98 5.87
C ASP A 52 -13.83 2.62 4.57
N VAL A 53 -13.52 3.91 4.66
CA VAL A 53 -12.90 4.68 3.56
C VAL A 53 -11.39 4.63 3.70
N VAL A 54 -10.70 4.25 2.63
CA VAL A 54 -9.25 4.20 2.55
C VAL A 54 -8.73 5.13 1.47
N VAL A 55 -7.64 5.83 1.78
CA VAL A 55 -6.87 6.64 0.83
C VAL A 55 -5.64 5.84 0.43
N MET A 56 -5.49 5.63 -0.87
CA MET A 56 -4.39 4.88 -1.47
C MET A 56 -3.49 5.84 -2.23
N VAL A 57 -2.17 5.75 -1.99
CA VAL A 57 -1.17 6.68 -2.53
C VAL A 57 -0.08 5.89 -3.26
N SER A 58 0.24 6.28 -4.48
CA SER A 58 1.24 5.59 -5.32
C SER A 58 1.85 6.51 -6.38
N GLY A 59 2.80 5.97 -7.16
CA GLY A 59 3.24 6.54 -8.43
C GLY A 59 2.62 5.74 -9.58
N ALA A 60 2.03 6.43 -10.57
CA ALA A 60 1.53 5.83 -11.80
C ALA A 60 2.28 6.39 -13.01
N LEU A 61 2.82 5.50 -13.86
CA LEU A 61 3.58 5.83 -15.07
C LEU A 61 4.80 6.75 -14.81
N VAL A 62 5.39 6.66 -13.62
CA VAL A 62 6.56 7.44 -13.21
C VAL A 62 7.65 6.53 -12.63
N PRO A 63 8.94 6.94 -12.70
CA PRO A 63 10.01 6.21 -12.04
C PRO A 63 9.85 6.17 -10.51
N SER A 64 10.51 5.19 -9.89
CA SER A 64 10.64 5.13 -8.43
C SER A 64 11.22 6.43 -7.86
N GLY A 65 10.76 6.82 -6.68
CA GLY A 65 11.10 8.09 -6.03
C GLY A 65 10.13 9.23 -6.35
N THR A 66 9.15 9.02 -7.24
CA THR A 66 8.09 10.00 -7.53
C THR A 66 6.72 9.46 -7.15
N THR A 67 6.05 10.15 -6.23
CA THR A 67 4.66 9.89 -5.85
C THR A 67 3.76 10.94 -6.51
N ASN A 68 2.78 10.53 -7.33
CA ASN A 68 1.95 11.46 -8.11
C ASN A 68 0.45 11.16 -8.08
N THR A 69 0.02 10.04 -7.47
CA THR A 69 -1.36 9.56 -7.54
C THR A 69 -1.92 9.33 -6.15
N ALA A 70 -3.14 9.78 -5.91
CA ALA A 70 -3.94 9.45 -4.75
C ALA A 70 -5.35 9.07 -5.20
N SER A 71 -5.91 8.01 -4.63
CA SER A 71 -7.27 7.55 -4.91
C SER A 71 -8.00 7.17 -3.63
N VAL A 72 -9.30 7.39 -3.61
CA VAL A 72 -10.18 7.11 -2.47
C VAL A 72 -11.05 5.91 -2.80
N HIS A 73 -11.12 4.94 -1.90
CA HIS A 73 -11.93 3.74 -2.07
C HIS A 73 -12.67 3.38 -0.79
N VAL A 74 -13.80 2.68 -0.95
CA VAL A 74 -14.49 2.00 0.15
C VAL A 74 -14.10 0.52 0.12
N LEU A 75 -13.88 -0.07 1.29
CA LEU A 75 -13.55 -1.49 1.51
C LEU A 75 -14.77 -2.42 1.56
#